data_AF-A0A5Q4C590-F1
#
_entry.id   AF-A0A5Q4C590-F1
#
_cell.length_a   1.000
_cell.length_b   1.000
_cell.length_c   1.000
_cell.angle_alpha   90.00
_cell.angle_beta   90.00
_cell.angle_gamma   90.00
#
_symmetry.space_group_name_H-M   'P 1'
#
loop_
_entity.id
_entity.type
_entity.pdbx_description
1 polymer ?
#
loop_
_entity_poly.entity_id
_entity_poly.type
_entity_poly.pdbx_seq_one_letter_code
_entity_poly.pdbx_strand_id
1 'polypeptide(L)'
;MSRTTPNVIVTGTPGVGKTTHCEELARRTGLKHLSVNQVVKDRECHEGWDEEFQSWVVDEDKLLDAIEGDVQDGGYIIDWHACDLFPKSWIDLVVVLRVDSTTLYDRLSARKYPEAKLQENLDSEIMEVLLQEAREAFDEEIVVDSLRSRLPIMSTPPTVNFITGNSNKLREVKAILEPAITVQSRAVDLEEVQGTVEEVTLAKCRKAAETIQGPVLVEDTCLCFKALNDLPGPYIKWFMQSIGHQGLNNLLVAYEDKSADAVCTFAYSPGPGHEPVLFQGRTRGKIVSPRGPADFGWDAIFEYDGQTYAEMDKAAKNKISHRGLALAKLQDWLAQQR
;
A
#
# COMPACT_ATOMS: atom_id res chain seq x y z
N MET A 1 -19.77 6.08 28.97
CA MET A 1 -18.71 7.10 28.77
C MET A 1 -17.78 6.56 27.70
N SER A 2 -17.21 7.39 26.82
CA SER A 2 -16.23 6.91 25.85
C SER A 2 -14.92 6.58 26.59
N ARG A 3 -14.49 5.31 26.56
CA ARG A 3 -13.20 4.86 27.10
C ARG A 3 -12.08 5.71 26.48
N THR A 4 -11.09 6.14 27.28
CA THR A 4 -10.00 7.04 26.81
C THR A 4 -8.69 6.30 26.52
N THR A 5 -8.56 5.07 27.02
CA THR A 5 -7.43 4.17 26.78
C THR A 5 -7.95 2.86 26.19
N PRO A 6 -7.24 2.26 25.21
CA PRO A 6 -7.77 1.11 24.49
C PRO A 6 -7.66 -0.18 25.31
N ASN A 7 -8.53 -1.13 25.00
CA ASN A 7 -8.35 -2.54 25.30
C ASN A 7 -7.89 -3.25 24.03
N VAL A 8 -6.76 -3.94 24.12
CA VAL A 8 -6.17 -4.71 23.04
C VAL A 8 -6.22 -6.17 23.43
N ILE A 9 -6.89 -7.02 22.64
CA ILE A 9 -6.77 -8.47 22.81
C ILE A 9 -5.62 -8.98 21.96
N VAL A 10 -4.79 -9.83 22.53
CA VAL A 10 -3.71 -10.54 21.84
C VAL A 10 -4.07 -12.02 21.86
N THR A 11 -4.41 -12.55 20.69
CA THR A 11 -4.90 -13.92 20.48
C THR A 11 -4.01 -14.71 19.53
N GLY A 12 -4.30 -16.00 19.35
CA GLY A 12 -3.55 -16.92 18.48
C GLY A 12 -3.28 -18.27 19.13
N THR A 13 -2.72 -19.19 18.36
CA THR A 13 -2.48 -20.57 18.79
C THR A 13 -1.55 -20.64 20.01
N PRO A 14 -1.74 -21.56 20.97
CA PRO A 14 -0.73 -21.87 21.98
C PRO A 14 0.68 -22.05 21.38
N GLY A 15 1.68 -21.33 21.89
CA GLY A 15 3.08 -21.43 21.41
C GLY A 15 3.55 -20.31 20.46
N VAL A 16 2.65 -19.49 19.93
CA VAL A 16 3.01 -18.37 19.03
C VAL A 16 3.77 -17.22 19.72
N GLY A 17 3.69 -17.14 21.06
CA GLY A 17 4.44 -16.17 21.87
C GLY A 17 3.61 -15.04 22.49
N LYS A 18 2.29 -15.22 22.64
CA LYS A 18 1.34 -14.24 23.20
C LYS A 18 1.82 -13.61 24.51
N THR A 19 1.98 -14.41 25.56
CA THR A 19 2.32 -13.91 26.90
C THR A 19 3.59 -13.05 26.90
N THR A 20 4.66 -13.49 26.24
CA THR A 20 5.90 -12.71 26.11
C THR A 20 5.68 -11.39 25.36
N HIS A 21 4.86 -11.38 24.29
CA HIS A 21 4.51 -10.15 23.58
C HIS A 21 3.65 -9.21 24.44
N CYS A 22 2.70 -9.74 25.20
CA CYS A 22 1.82 -8.96 26.07
C CYS A 22 2.59 -8.29 27.22
N GLU A 23 3.50 -9.03 27.86
CA GLU A 23 4.39 -8.49 28.91
C GLU A 23 5.25 -7.33 28.36
N GLU A 24 5.82 -7.51 27.17
CA GLU A 24 6.64 -6.48 26.53
C GLU A 24 5.80 -5.26 26.10
N LEU A 25 4.61 -5.51 25.56
CA LEU A 25 3.69 -4.45 25.13
C LEU A 25 3.20 -3.64 26.32
N ALA A 26 2.85 -4.29 27.44
CA ALA A 26 2.46 -3.62 28.68
C ALA A 26 3.59 -2.71 29.18
N ARG A 27 4.83 -3.22 29.19
CA ARG A 27 6.01 -2.44 29.60
C ARG A 27 6.25 -1.19 28.75
N ARG A 28 6.01 -1.28 27.44
CA ARG A 28 6.24 -0.17 26.49
C ARG A 28 5.12 0.86 26.44
N THR A 29 3.88 0.40 26.59
CA THR A 29 2.68 1.24 26.40
C THR A 29 2.12 1.80 27.70
N GLY A 30 2.43 1.17 28.84
CA GLY A 30 1.81 1.47 30.12
C GLY A 30 0.42 0.85 30.30
N LEU A 31 -0.08 0.08 29.33
CA LEU A 31 -1.30 -0.71 29.47
C LEU A 31 -1.09 -1.87 30.45
N LYS A 32 -2.16 -2.30 31.11
CA LYS A 32 -2.13 -3.41 32.08
C LYS A 32 -2.26 -4.74 31.35
N HIS A 33 -1.36 -5.68 31.62
CA HIS A 33 -1.49 -7.05 31.11
C HIS A 33 -2.47 -7.86 31.96
N LEU A 34 -3.52 -8.38 31.34
CA LEU A 34 -4.49 -9.30 31.92
C LEU A 34 -4.35 -10.65 31.23
N SER A 35 -3.73 -11.61 31.94
CA SER A 35 -3.66 -12.99 31.47
C SER A 35 -4.92 -13.73 31.88
N VAL A 36 -5.74 -14.12 30.90
CA VAL A 36 -7.01 -14.81 31.18
C VAL A 36 -6.75 -16.19 31.81
N ASN A 37 -5.63 -16.84 31.48
CA ASN A 37 -5.19 -18.08 32.16
C ASN A 37 -4.98 -17.90 33.67
N GLN A 38 -4.51 -16.71 34.07
CA GLN A 38 -4.29 -16.39 35.47
C GLN A 38 -5.61 -16.01 36.16
N VAL A 39 -6.46 -15.23 35.48
CA VAL A 39 -7.79 -14.87 35.97
C VAL A 39 -8.64 -16.11 36.24
N VAL A 40 -8.68 -17.07 35.30
CA VAL A 40 -9.44 -18.32 35.43
C VAL A 40 -9.02 -19.08 36.69
N LYS A 41 -7.72 -19.11 37.01
CA LYS A 41 -7.20 -19.80 38.20
C LYS A 41 -7.48 -19.02 39.48
N ASP A 42 -7.21 -17.71 39.48
CA ASP A 42 -7.27 -16.90 40.69
C ASP A 42 -8.70 -16.56 41.12
N ARG A 43 -9.62 -16.49 40.15
CA ARG A 43 -11.04 -16.16 40.36
C ARG A 43 -11.98 -17.36 40.20
N GLU A 44 -11.41 -18.56 40.05
CA GLU A 44 -12.14 -19.83 39.94
C GLU A 44 -13.21 -19.84 38.81
N CYS A 45 -12.89 -19.22 37.67
CA CYS A 45 -13.78 -19.13 36.50
C CYS A 45 -13.70 -20.40 35.62
N HIS A 46 -13.81 -21.59 36.22
CA HIS A 46 -13.72 -22.86 35.52
C HIS A 46 -14.69 -23.91 36.08
N GLU A 47 -15.08 -24.88 35.25
CA GLU A 47 -15.95 -25.99 35.64
C GLU A 47 -15.19 -27.26 36.03
N GLY A 48 -13.89 -27.33 35.72
CA GLY A 48 -13.05 -28.48 36.02
C GLY A 48 -11.77 -28.51 35.21
N TRP A 49 -10.92 -29.49 35.51
CA TRP A 49 -9.68 -29.74 34.79
C TRP A 49 -9.87 -30.88 33.78
N ASP A 50 -9.47 -30.63 32.54
CA ASP A 50 -9.44 -31.64 31.49
C ASP A 50 -8.06 -32.32 31.46
N GLU A 51 -8.01 -33.61 31.81
CA GLU A 51 -6.76 -34.39 31.81
C GLU A 51 -6.26 -34.73 30.41
N GLU A 52 -7.14 -34.83 29.41
CA GLU A 52 -6.76 -35.15 28.03
C GLU A 52 -6.09 -33.94 27.37
N PHE A 53 -6.71 -32.77 27.50
CA PHE A 53 -6.20 -31.52 26.93
C PHE A 53 -5.24 -30.77 27.85
N GLN A 54 -5.06 -31.21 29.11
CA GLN A 54 -4.18 -30.58 30.10
C GLN A 54 -4.48 -29.07 30.22
N SER A 55 -5.76 -28.73 30.41
CA SER A 55 -6.27 -27.37 30.50
C SER A 55 -7.51 -27.27 31.39
N TRP A 56 -7.78 -26.06 31.90
CA TRP A 56 -9.05 -25.78 32.58
C TRP A 56 -10.17 -25.65 31.57
N VAL A 57 -11.32 -26.27 31.86
CA VAL A 57 -12.58 -26.01 31.15
C VAL A 57 -13.12 -24.69 31.68
N VAL A 58 -13.02 -23.65 30.86
CA VAL A 58 -13.37 -22.29 31.26
C VAL A 58 -14.88 -22.11 31.29
N ASP A 59 -15.37 -21.51 32.37
CA ASP A 59 -16.74 -21.02 32.46
C ASP A 59 -16.75 -19.58 31.93
N GLU A 60 -17.22 -19.41 30.69
CA GLU A 60 -17.16 -18.14 29.96
C GLU A 60 -17.98 -17.04 30.64
N ASP A 61 -19.17 -17.37 31.16
CA ASP A 61 -20.04 -16.42 31.85
C ASP A 61 -19.36 -15.92 33.14
N LYS A 62 -18.82 -16.83 33.97
CA LYS A 62 -18.07 -16.44 35.16
C LYS A 62 -16.83 -15.63 34.83
N LEU A 63 -16.15 -15.95 33.73
CA LEU A 63 -14.96 -15.21 33.31
C LEU A 63 -15.31 -13.77 32.92
N LEU A 64 -16.36 -13.58 32.11
CA LEU A 64 -16.84 -12.27 31.69
C LEU A 64 -17.27 -11.42 32.89
N ASP A 65 -18.09 -11.98 33.78
CA ASP A 65 -18.52 -11.31 35.02
C ASP A 65 -17.33 -10.89 35.88
N ALA A 66 -16.33 -11.77 35.98
CA ALA A 66 -15.16 -11.50 36.80
C ALA A 66 -14.33 -10.33 36.26
N ILE A 67 -14.18 -10.17 34.94
CA ILE A 67 -13.29 -9.16 34.34
C ILE A 67 -14.01 -7.90 33.89
N GLU A 68 -15.35 -7.87 33.83
CA GLU A 68 -16.12 -6.73 33.32
C GLU A 68 -15.66 -5.41 33.98
N GLY A 69 -15.61 -5.39 35.31
CA GLY A 69 -15.19 -4.20 36.07
C GLY A 69 -13.73 -3.79 35.84
N ASP A 70 -12.85 -4.72 35.44
CA ASP A 70 -11.46 -4.40 35.11
C ASP A 70 -11.39 -3.70 33.75
N VAL A 71 -12.06 -4.25 32.73
CA VAL A 71 -11.87 -3.83 31.33
C VAL A 71 -12.79 -2.69 30.91
N GLN A 72 -13.86 -2.39 31.65
CA GLN A 72 -14.88 -1.40 31.29
C GLN A 72 -14.34 0.02 31.15
N ASP A 73 -13.26 0.38 31.86
CA ASP A 73 -12.64 1.71 31.77
C ASP A 73 -11.55 1.79 30.67
N GLY A 74 -11.18 0.66 30.08
CA GLY A 74 -10.10 0.56 29.10
C GLY A 74 -8.71 0.42 29.73
N GLY A 75 -7.67 0.33 28.88
CA GLY A 75 -6.28 0.33 29.32
C GLY A 75 -5.64 -1.05 29.51
N TYR A 76 -6.23 -2.11 28.94
CA TYR A 76 -5.78 -3.48 29.13
C TYR A 76 -5.23 -4.13 27.86
N ILE A 77 -4.26 -5.02 28.04
CA ILE A 77 -3.81 -6.00 27.06
C ILE A 77 -4.31 -7.36 27.56
N ILE A 78 -5.28 -7.93 26.85
CA ILE A 78 -5.95 -9.19 27.20
C ILE A 78 -5.22 -10.33 26.48
N ASP A 79 -4.59 -11.23 27.23
CA ASP A 79 -3.83 -12.38 26.71
C ASP A 79 -4.65 -13.66 26.84
N TRP A 80 -5.16 -14.16 25.71
CA TRP A 80 -5.93 -15.40 25.64
C TRP A 80 -5.83 -16.06 24.26
N HIS A 81 -6.44 -17.23 24.08
CA HIS A 81 -6.42 -17.95 22.81
C HIS A 81 -7.73 -17.84 22.01
N ALA A 82 -8.89 -17.70 22.66
CA ALA A 82 -10.20 -17.60 22.01
C ALA A 82 -10.84 -16.21 22.24
N CYS A 83 -10.86 -15.35 21.22
CA CYS A 83 -11.28 -13.95 21.40
C CYS A 83 -12.79 -13.72 21.23
N ASP A 84 -13.52 -14.69 20.72
CA ASP A 84 -14.93 -14.63 20.33
C ASP A 84 -15.91 -14.46 21.51
N LEU A 85 -15.52 -14.90 22.71
CA LEU A 85 -16.33 -14.73 23.93
C LEU A 85 -16.46 -13.26 24.38
N PHE A 86 -15.50 -12.38 24.01
CA PHE A 86 -15.49 -11.00 24.54
C PHE A 86 -16.48 -10.10 23.79
N PRO A 87 -17.32 -9.32 24.50
CA PRO A 87 -18.21 -8.36 23.85
C PRO A 87 -17.45 -7.37 22.96
N LYS A 88 -17.94 -7.14 21.73
CA LYS A 88 -17.39 -6.13 20.80
C LYS A 88 -17.23 -4.74 21.46
N SER A 89 -18.13 -4.38 22.38
CA SER A 89 -18.09 -3.10 23.08
C SER A 89 -16.89 -2.93 24.02
N TRP A 90 -16.19 -4.01 24.37
CA TRP A 90 -15.04 -4.02 25.28
C TRP A 90 -13.70 -3.91 24.55
N ILE A 91 -13.65 -4.21 23.25
CA ILE A 91 -12.40 -4.44 22.51
C ILE A 91 -12.21 -3.36 21.46
N ASP A 92 -11.04 -2.74 21.42
CA ASP A 92 -10.70 -1.68 20.45
C ASP A 92 -9.72 -2.17 19.37
N LEU A 93 -8.98 -3.25 19.65
CA LEU A 93 -8.03 -3.87 18.72
C LEU A 93 -7.84 -5.35 19.05
N VAL A 94 -7.81 -6.19 18.01
CA VAL A 94 -7.55 -7.63 18.07
C VAL A 94 -6.26 -7.92 17.32
N VAL A 95 -5.26 -8.46 18.01
CA VAL A 95 -3.95 -8.83 17.45
C VAL A 95 -3.80 -10.35 17.50
N VAL A 96 -3.88 -11.00 16.34
CA VAL A 96 -3.67 -12.43 16.15
C VAL A 96 -2.19 -12.71 15.90
N LEU A 97 -1.48 -13.21 16.90
CA LEU A 97 -0.11 -13.63 16.73
C LEU A 97 -0.04 -14.98 16.01
N ARG A 98 0.87 -15.04 15.04
CA ARG A 98 1.11 -16.18 14.16
C ARG A 98 2.60 -16.42 14.01
N VAL A 99 2.95 -17.66 13.71
CA VAL A 99 4.34 -18.09 13.50
C VAL A 99 4.36 -19.22 12.48
N ASP A 100 5.49 -19.43 11.79
CA ASP A 100 5.61 -20.55 10.87
C ASP A 100 5.50 -21.91 11.61
N SER A 101 4.99 -22.91 10.90
CA SER A 101 4.71 -24.23 11.47
C SER A 101 5.95 -24.95 12.00
N THR A 102 7.14 -24.67 11.46
CA THR A 102 8.39 -25.29 11.93
C THR A 102 8.78 -24.74 13.29
N THR A 103 8.79 -23.40 13.42
CA THR A 103 9.04 -22.74 14.70
C THR A 103 7.97 -23.10 15.74
N LEU A 104 6.71 -23.22 15.34
CA LEU A 104 5.64 -23.64 16.25
C LEU A 104 5.88 -25.07 16.75
N TYR A 105 6.18 -26.00 15.85
CA TYR A 105 6.48 -27.39 16.18
C TYR A 105 7.62 -27.50 17.19
N ASP A 106 8.73 -26.80 16.96
CA ASP A 106 9.89 -26.80 17.86
C ASP A 106 9.52 -26.28 19.27
N ARG A 107 8.74 -25.19 19.33
CA ARG A 107 8.29 -24.59 20.60
C ARG A 107 7.33 -25.50 21.36
N LEU A 108 6.40 -26.16 20.67
CA LEU A 108 5.44 -27.08 21.28
C LEU A 108 6.14 -28.37 21.74
N SER A 109 7.07 -28.90 20.94
CA SER A 109 7.90 -30.05 21.30
C SER A 109 8.74 -29.79 22.55
N ALA A 110 9.34 -28.59 22.65
CA ALA A 110 10.10 -28.18 23.83
C ALA A 110 9.25 -28.12 25.12
N ARG A 111 7.93 -27.92 25.00
CA ARG A 111 6.98 -27.95 26.12
C ARG A 111 6.54 -29.36 26.53
N LYS A 112 7.02 -30.40 25.84
CA LYS A 112 6.68 -31.82 26.08
C LYS A 112 5.17 -32.08 26.03
N TYR A 113 4.46 -31.43 25.10
CA TYR A 113 3.05 -31.71 24.88
C TYR A 113 2.86 -33.13 24.32
N PRO A 114 1.75 -33.81 24.68
CA PRO A 114 1.35 -35.04 24.01
C PRO A 114 1.24 -34.83 22.49
N GLU A 115 1.55 -35.87 21.72
CA GLU A 115 1.56 -35.80 20.24
C GLU A 115 0.22 -35.33 19.67
N ALA A 116 -0.90 -35.82 20.22
CA ALA A 116 -2.24 -35.40 19.81
C ALA A 116 -2.45 -33.88 20.00
N LYS A 117 -2.12 -33.35 21.18
CA LYS A 117 -2.23 -31.91 21.48
C LYS A 117 -1.29 -31.07 20.63
N LEU A 118 -0.08 -31.56 20.37
CA LEU A 118 0.87 -30.87 19.50
C LEU A 118 0.31 -30.76 18.08
N GLN A 119 -0.16 -31.88 17.53
CA GLN A 119 -0.71 -31.95 16.17
C GLN A 119 -1.95 -31.05 16.03
N GLU A 120 -2.87 -31.08 16.99
CA GLU A 120 -4.06 -30.23 17.01
C GLU A 120 -3.71 -28.74 16.95
N ASN A 121 -2.76 -28.29 17.78
CA ASN A 121 -2.32 -26.89 17.77
C ASN A 121 -1.61 -26.54 16.45
N LEU A 122 -0.82 -27.45 15.90
CA LEU A 122 -0.15 -27.23 14.62
C LEU A 122 -1.17 -27.11 13.48
N ASP A 123 -2.16 -27.99 13.43
CA ASP A 123 -3.25 -27.96 12.45
C ASP A 123 -4.09 -26.68 12.61
N SER A 124 -4.38 -26.27 13.84
CA SER A 124 -5.09 -25.02 14.13
C SER A 124 -4.36 -23.78 13.59
N GLU A 125 -3.03 -23.71 13.74
CA GLU A 125 -2.22 -22.62 13.18
C GLU A 125 -2.16 -22.66 11.64
N ILE A 126 -2.02 -23.86 11.06
CA ILE A 126 -1.98 -24.06 9.60
C ILE A 126 -3.31 -23.65 8.95
N MET A 127 -4.42 -24.03 9.59
CA MET A 127 -5.77 -23.73 9.11
C MET A 127 -6.25 -22.32 9.49
N GLU A 128 -5.43 -21.55 10.21
CA GLU A 128 -5.71 -20.17 10.64
C GLU A 128 -6.98 -20.04 11.50
N VAL A 129 -7.29 -21.04 12.32
CA VAL A 129 -8.57 -21.11 13.08
C VAL A 129 -8.79 -19.85 13.91
N LEU A 130 -7.80 -19.45 14.73
CA LEU A 130 -7.92 -18.27 15.59
C LEU A 130 -7.99 -16.95 14.81
N LEU A 131 -7.47 -16.93 13.58
CA LEU A 131 -7.61 -15.76 12.70
C LEU A 131 -9.02 -15.68 12.12
N GLN A 132 -9.63 -16.82 11.79
CA GLN A 132 -11.01 -16.89 11.31
C GLN A 132 -11.98 -16.51 12.43
N GLU A 133 -11.83 -17.09 13.63
CA GLU A 133 -12.63 -16.74 14.81
C GLU A 133 -12.57 -15.24 15.11
N ALA A 134 -11.37 -14.64 15.08
CA ALA A 134 -11.21 -13.20 15.28
C ALA A 134 -11.99 -12.36 14.24
N ARG A 135 -11.96 -12.77 12.97
CA ARG A 135 -12.65 -12.08 11.86
C ARG A 135 -14.17 -12.27 11.88
N GLU A 136 -14.65 -13.39 12.44
CA GLU A 136 -16.08 -13.64 12.60
C GLU A 136 -16.64 -12.87 13.81
N ALA A 137 -15.86 -12.81 14.91
CA ALA A 137 -16.26 -12.18 16.15
C ALA A 137 -16.15 -10.65 16.15
N PHE A 138 -15.21 -10.08 15.39
CA PHE A 138 -14.92 -8.63 15.39
C PHE A 138 -14.96 -8.04 13.98
N ASP A 139 -15.13 -6.72 13.92
CA ASP A 139 -15.12 -6.02 12.63
C ASP A 139 -13.72 -6.11 12.01
N GLU A 140 -13.65 -6.39 10.71
CA GLU A 140 -12.39 -6.64 9.99
C GLU A 140 -11.35 -5.51 10.22
N GLU A 141 -11.82 -4.28 10.41
CA GLU A 141 -11.01 -3.09 10.63
C GLU A 141 -10.20 -3.10 11.93
N ILE A 142 -10.59 -3.90 12.92
CA ILE A 142 -9.90 -3.98 14.21
C ILE A 142 -9.12 -5.29 14.39
N VAL A 143 -9.09 -6.17 13.39
CA VAL A 143 -8.38 -7.46 13.44
C VAL A 143 -7.07 -7.43 12.65
N VAL A 144 -5.96 -7.70 13.33
CA VAL A 144 -4.60 -7.64 12.77
C VAL A 144 -3.89 -8.96 13.03
N ASP A 145 -3.19 -9.53 12.05
CA ASP A 145 -2.35 -10.72 12.29
C ASP A 145 -0.85 -10.41 12.14
N SER A 146 0.01 -11.06 12.93
CA SER A 146 1.45 -10.72 12.96
C SER A 146 2.25 -11.12 11.72
N LEU A 147 1.70 -11.94 10.83
CA LEU A 147 2.34 -12.26 9.54
C LEU A 147 2.00 -11.22 8.47
N ARG A 148 0.88 -10.50 8.63
CA ARG A 148 0.59 -9.25 7.94
C ARG A 148 1.08 -8.10 8.80
N SER A 149 2.34 -7.68 8.63
CA SER A 149 2.88 -6.47 9.26
C SER A 149 2.18 -5.20 8.73
N ARG A 150 0.90 -5.02 9.03
CA ARG A 150 0.11 -3.83 8.74
C ARG A 150 -1.00 -3.75 9.78
N LEU A 151 -0.81 -2.88 10.77
CA LEU A 151 -1.95 -2.25 11.43
C LEU A 151 -2.88 -1.73 10.31
N PRO A 152 -4.19 -2.02 10.32
CA PRO A 152 -5.17 -1.19 9.66
C PRO A 152 -5.18 0.11 10.45
N ILE A 153 -4.19 0.96 10.18
CA ILE A 153 -4.38 2.39 10.39
C ILE A 153 -5.65 2.68 9.58
N MET A 154 -6.64 3.33 10.20
CA MET A 154 -7.61 4.18 9.50
C MET A 154 -6.82 5.31 8.77
N SER A 155 -5.92 4.92 7.88
CA SER A 155 -5.07 5.80 7.12
C SER A 155 -5.93 6.23 5.96
N THR A 156 -6.25 7.52 5.95
CA THR A 156 -6.36 8.22 4.68
C THR A 156 -5.29 7.67 3.74
N PRO A 157 -5.65 7.21 2.53
CA PRO A 157 -4.69 6.61 1.61
C PRO A 157 -3.45 7.51 1.53
N PRO A 158 -2.22 6.96 1.59
CA PRO A 158 -1.02 7.78 1.68
C PRO A 158 -1.07 8.89 0.64
N THR A 159 -0.95 10.13 1.12
CA THR A 159 -1.11 11.29 0.26
C THR A 159 0.20 11.56 -0.47
N VAL A 160 0.13 11.62 -1.80
CA VAL A 160 1.27 11.91 -2.66
C VAL A 160 1.02 13.24 -3.35
N ASN A 161 2.00 14.14 -3.28
CA ASN A 161 1.95 15.43 -3.95
C ASN A 161 2.38 15.24 -5.41
N PHE A 162 1.42 15.27 -6.33
CA PHE A 162 1.71 15.25 -7.76
C PHE A 162 2.04 16.67 -8.24
N ILE A 163 3.28 16.87 -8.68
CA ILE A 163 3.76 18.19 -9.11
C ILE A 163 3.39 18.41 -10.57
N THR A 164 2.26 19.07 -10.78
CA THR A 164 1.75 19.39 -12.12
C THR A 164 0.84 20.61 -12.08
N GLY A 165 0.90 21.42 -13.15
CA GLY A 165 -0.10 22.44 -13.47
C GLY A 165 -1.13 21.96 -14.51
N ASN A 166 -0.99 20.75 -15.06
CA ASN A 166 -1.84 20.24 -16.14
C ASN A 166 -2.99 19.39 -15.57
N SER A 167 -4.21 19.90 -15.69
CA SER A 167 -5.44 19.26 -15.19
C SER A 167 -5.76 17.93 -15.86
N ASN A 168 -5.41 17.75 -17.14
CA ASN A 168 -5.61 16.49 -17.84
C ASN A 168 -4.66 15.40 -17.31
N LYS A 169 -3.38 15.74 -17.08
CA LYS A 169 -2.42 14.83 -16.44
C LYS A 169 -2.92 14.39 -15.07
N LEU A 170 -3.38 15.34 -14.25
CA LEU A 170 -3.93 15.07 -12.93
C LEU A 170 -5.12 14.10 -13.00
N ARG A 171 -6.04 14.30 -13.96
CA ARG A 171 -7.20 13.43 -14.14
C ARG A 171 -6.79 11.99 -14.47
N GLU A 172 -5.83 11.81 -15.38
CA GLU A 172 -5.34 10.48 -15.76
C GLU A 172 -4.63 9.78 -14.60
N VAL A 173 -3.80 10.50 -13.84
CA VAL A 173 -3.10 9.94 -12.66
C VAL A 173 -4.09 9.53 -11.58
N LYS A 174 -5.06 10.38 -11.25
CA LYS A 174 -6.12 10.06 -10.27
C LYS A 174 -6.91 8.82 -10.69
N ALA A 175 -7.33 8.74 -11.95
CA ALA A 175 -8.12 7.63 -12.45
C ALA A 175 -7.44 6.25 -12.33
N ILE A 176 -6.10 6.22 -12.24
CA ILE A 176 -5.34 4.97 -12.15
C ILE A 176 -4.86 4.70 -10.71
N LEU A 177 -4.45 5.73 -9.97
CA LEU A 177 -3.82 5.57 -8.66
C LEU A 177 -4.81 5.68 -7.48
N GLU A 178 -5.98 6.29 -7.64
CA GLU A 178 -7.03 6.33 -6.61
C GLU A 178 -7.93 5.08 -6.73
N PRO A 179 -8.44 4.52 -5.60
CA PRO A 179 -8.30 5.00 -4.22
C PRO A 179 -7.06 4.49 -3.48
N ALA A 180 -6.11 3.83 -4.17
CA ALA A 180 -4.95 3.23 -3.53
C ALA A 180 -4.04 4.28 -2.84
N ILE A 181 -3.86 5.45 -3.44
CA ILE A 181 -3.20 6.61 -2.81
C ILE A 181 -4.06 7.85 -2.99
N THR A 182 -3.90 8.86 -2.13
CA THR A 182 -4.57 10.15 -2.31
C THR A 182 -3.67 11.05 -3.14
N VAL A 183 -4.11 11.46 -4.35
CA VAL A 183 -3.27 12.32 -5.21
C VAL A 183 -3.65 13.79 -5.01
N GLN A 184 -2.72 14.56 -4.44
CA GLN A 184 -2.86 16.01 -4.27
C GLN A 184 -2.04 16.75 -5.33
N SER A 185 -2.70 17.59 -6.13
CA SER A 185 -1.99 18.44 -7.10
C SER A 185 -1.29 19.60 -6.38
N ARG A 186 0.00 19.81 -6.68
CA ARG A 186 0.74 21.01 -6.28
C ARG A 186 1.38 21.62 -7.53
N ALA A 187 1.09 22.90 -7.78
CA ALA A 187 1.80 23.67 -8.79
C ALA A 187 3.00 24.33 -8.11
N VAL A 188 4.19 23.76 -8.31
CA VAL A 188 5.46 24.33 -7.85
C VAL A 188 6.25 24.70 -9.09
N ASP A 189 6.77 25.92 -9.12
CA ASP A 189 7.70 26.34 -10.16
C ASP A 189 9.07 25.72 -9.85
N LEU A 190 9.47 24.77 -10.69
CA LEU A 190 10.72 24.02 -10.55
C LEU A 190 11.55 24.26 -11.81
N GLU A 191 12.84 24.55 -11.62
CA GLU A 191 13.78 24.66 -12.72
C GLU A 191 13.90 23.31 -13.44
N GLU A 192 13.58 23.30 -14.74
CA GLU A 192 13.74 22.13 -15.61
C GLU A 192 15.20 22.11 -16.12
N VAL A 193 16.02 21.22 -15.56
CA VAL A 193 17.39 21.01 -16.05
C VAL A 193 17.39 20.42 -17.46
N GLN A 194 18.54 20.50 -18.15
CA GLN A 194 18.75 19.86 -19.44
C GLN A 194 19.47 18.53 -19.26
N GLY A 195 19.12 17.53 -20.07
CA GLY A 195 19.71 16.19 -19.99
C GLY A 195 18.88 15.13 -20.70
N THR A 196 19.15 13.88 -20.38
CA THR A 196 18.30 12.73 -20.77
C THR A 196 16.94 12.78 -20.06
N VAL A 197 15.96 12.00 -20.54
CA VAL A 197 14.64 11.95 -19.89
C VAL A 197 14.74 11.52 -18.43
N GLU A 198 15.61 10.56 -18.12
CA GLU A 198 15.84 10.08 -16.76
C GLU A 198 16.48 11.17 -15.87
N GLU A 199 17.53 11.85 -16.35
CA GLU A 199 18.22 12.90 -15.59
C GLU A 199 17.29 14.07 -15.27
N VAL A 200 16.50 14.52 -16.25
CA VAL A 200 15.53 15.60 -16.09
C VAL A 200 14.48 15.21 -15.04
N THR A 201 13.91 14.01 -15.16
CA THR A 201 12.85 13.54 -14.25
C THR A 201 13.40 13.35 -12.82
N LEU A 202 14.61 12.79 -12.67
CA LEU A 202 15.27 12.59 -11.37
C LEU A 202 15.56 13.94 -10.68
N ALA A 203 16.17 14.88 -11.39
CA ALA A 203 16.48 16.21 -10.86
C ALA A 203 15.20 16.94 -10.41
N LYS A 204 14.16 16.90 -11.24
CA LYS A 204 12.84 17.46 -10.92
C LYS A 204 12.24 16.83 -9.67
N CYS A 205 12.33 15.50 -9.53
CA CYS A 205 11.81 14.79 -8.36
C CYS A 205 12.56 15.14 -7.08
N ARG A 206 13.90 15.17 -7.12
CA ARG A 206 14.72 15.57 -5.96
C ARG A 206 14.38 17.00 -5.53
N LYS A 207 14.27 17.93 -6.48
CA LYS A 207 13.93 19.32 -6.17
C LYS A 207 12.51 19.49 -5.64
N ALA A 208 11.56 18.74 -6.18
CA ALA A 208 10.21 18.67 -5.67
C ALA A 208 10.18 18.18 -4.22
N ALA A 209 10.91 17.10 -3.92
CA ALA A 209 10.97 16.51 -2.58
C ALA A 209 11.55 17.51 -1.56
N GLU A 210 12.64 18.21 -1.91
CA GLU A 210 13.22 19.29 -1.10
C GLU A 210 12.22 20.43 -0.85
N THR A 211 11.41 20.79 -1.83
CA THR A 211 10.48 21.91 -1.73
C THR A 211 9.22 21.56 -0.92
N ILE A 212 8.69 20.35 -1.14
CA ILE A 212 7.45 19.88 -0.50
C ILE A 212 7.69 19.32 0.90
N GLN A 213 8.92 18.87 1.21
CA GLN A 213 9.26 18.21 2.48
C GLN A 213 8.38 16.98 2.77
N GLY A 214 8.14 16.15 1.75
CA GLY A 214 7.31 14.95 1.87
C GLY A 214 7.17 14.16 0.57
N PRO A 215 6.23 13.19 0.50
CA PRO A 215 6.06 12.33 -0.67
C PRO A 215 5.68 13.14 -1.91
N VAL A 216 6.45 12.96 -2.97
CA VAL A 216 6.26 13.63 -4.25
C VAL A 216 6.21 12.63 -5.39
N LEU A 217 5.39 12.97 -6.37
CA LEU A 217 5.35 12.33 -7.68
C LEU A 217 5.55 13.43 -8.72
N VAL A 218 6.46 13.22 -9.65
CA VAL A 218 6.65 14.09 -10.81
C VAL A 218 6.51 13.27 -12.09
N GLU A 219 6.21 13.94 -13.19
CA GLU A 219 6.10 13.32 -14.51
C GLU A 219 6.78 14.21 -15.55
N ASP A 220 7.53 13.59 -16.46
CA ASP A 220 7.98 14.19 -17.71
C ASP A 220 7.55 13.36 -18.91
N THR A 221 7.19 14.07 -19.99
CA THR A 221 6.68 13.48 -21.22
C THR A 221 7.57 13.89 -22.38
N CYS A 222 8.13 12.92 -23.09
CA CYS A 222 9.00 13.13 -24.24
C CYS A 222 8.34 12.63 -25.53
N LEU A 223 8.68 13.29 -26.63
CA LEU A 223 8.41 12.80 -27.98
C LEU A 223 9.74 12.70 -28.72
N CYS A 224 10.14 11.48 -29.05
CA CYS A 224 11.49 11.15 -29.50
C CYS A 224 11.48 10.71 -30.96
N PHE A 225 11.96 11.56 -31.87
CA PHE A 225 12.01 11.22 -33.29
C PHE A 225 13.29 10.42 -33.59
N LYS A 226 13.16 9.24 -34.18
CA LYS A 226 14.32 8.36 -34.43
C LYS A 226 15.32 8.95 -35.41
N ALA A 227 14.82 9.60 -36.44
CA ALA A 227 15.63 10.33 -37.41
C ALA A 227 16.47 11.48 -36.80
N LEU A 228 16.09 11.99 -35.63
CA LEU A 228 16.79 13.07 -34.92
C LEU A 228 17.50 12.58 -33.65
N ASN A 229 17.83 11.29 -33.57
CA ASN A 229 18.45 10.68 -32.38
C ASN A 229 17.67 10.99 -31.09
N ASP A 230 16.35 10.76 -31.13
CA ASP A 230 15.41 10.95 -30.02
C ASP A 230 15.11 12.41 -29.62
N LEU A 231 15.63 13.40 -30.35
CA LEU A 231 15.14 14.78 -30.25
C LEU A 231 13.73 14.94 -30.88
N PRO A 232 12.91 15.91 -30.43
CA PRO A 232 13.17 16.89 -29.37
C PRO A 232 13.16 16.32 -27.95
N GLY A 233 12.67 15.09 -27.74
CA GLY A 233 12.75 14.38 -26.46
C GLY A 233 12.12 15.19 -25.32
N PRO A 234 12.85 15.45 -24.21
CA PRO A 234 12.32 16.20 -23.06
C PRO A 234 11.99 17.67 -23.40
N TYR A 235 12.48 18.18 -24.52
CA TYR A 235 12.26 19.57 -24.93
C TYR A 235 10.96 19.77 -25.72
N ILE A 236 10.16 18.72 -25.93
CA ILE A 236 8.97 18.74 -26.80
C ILE A 236 7.97 19.85 -26.46
N LYS A 237 7.82 20.23 -25.19
CA LYS A 237 6.96 21.36 -24.76
C LYS A 237 7.35 22.66 -25.48
N TRP A 238 8.64 22.98 -25.51
CA TRP A 238 9.17 24.21 -26.10
C TRP A 238 9.04 24.20 -27.61
N PHE A 239 9.29 23.05 -28.25
CA PHE A 239 9.06 22.89 -29.68
C PHE A 239 7.58 23.05 -30.02
N MET A 240 6.69 22.38 -29.30
CA MET A 240 5.25 22.48 -29.54
C MET A 240 4.75 23.92 -29.38
N GLN A 241 5.20 24.65 -28.36
CA GLN A 241 4.84 26.06 -28.16
C GLN A 241 5.37 26.99 -29.26
N SER A 242 6.58 26.73 -29.76
CA SER A 242 7.26 27.63 -30.69
C SER A 242 6.87 27.40 -32.15
N ILE A 243 6.80 26.13 -32.56
CA ILE A 243 6.64 25.75 -33.97
C ILE A 243 5.36 24.95 -34.26
N GLY A 244 4.64 24.52 -33.22
CA GLY A 244 3.36 23.80 -33.35
C GLY A 244 3.47 22.47 -34.10
N HIS A 245 2.30 21.89 -34.43
CA HIS A 245 2.24 20.62 -35.17
C HIS A 245 2.94 20.70 -36.52
N GLN A 246 2.66 21.73 -37.32
CA GLN A 246 3.26 21.90 -38.64
C GLN A 246 4.78 22.01 -38.57
N GLY A 247 5.31 22.76 -37.61
CA GLY A 247 6.75 22.86 -37.41
C GLY A 247 7.39 21.54 -37.01
N LEU A 248 6.76 20.77 -36.11
CA LEU A 248 7.23 19.44 -35.74
C LEU A 248 7.26 18.48 -36.94
N ASN A 249 6.24 18.52 -37.81
CA ASN A 249 6.27 17.78 -39.08
C ASN A 249 7.38 18.26 -40.01
N ASN A 250 7.59 19.58 -40.12
CA ASN A 250 8.62 20.19 -40.96
C ASN A 250 10.03 19.75 -40.57
N LEU A 251 10.31 19.55 -39.27
CA LEU A 251 11.60 19.03 -38.78
C LEU A 251 11.96 17.68 -39.38
N LEU A 252 10.96 16.87 -39.74
CA LEU A 252 11.18 15.54 -40.28
C LEU A 252 11.13 15.48 -41.80
N VAL A 253 10.78 16.56 -42.52
CA VAL A 253 10.54 16.52 -43.99
C VAL A 253 11.71 15.90 -44.76
N ALA A 254 12.95 16.20 -44.37
CA ALA A 254 14.15 15.70 -45.05
C ALA A 254 14.49 14.22 -44.77
N TYR A 255 13.80 13.57 -43.83
CA TYR A 255 14.12 12.21 -43.39
C TYR A 255 13.06 11.22 -43.88
N GLU A 256 13.46 10.08 -44.43
CA GLU A 256 12.48 9.04 -44.79
C GLU A 256 11.85 8.39 -43.55
N ASP A 257 12.66 8.18 -42.51
CA ASP A 257 12.21 7.62 -41.24
C ASP A 257 11.35 8.63 -40.47
N LYS A 258 10.09 8.27 -40.25
CA LYS A 258 9.14 9.03 -39.43
C LYS A 258 8.85 8.35 -38.10
N SER A 259 9.54 7.26 -37.77
CA SER A 259 9.31 6.55 -36.51
C SER A 259 9.65 7.44 -35.32
N ALA A 260 8.83 7.30 -34.27
CA ALA A 260 8.98 8.06 -33.05
C ALA A 260 8.51 7.25 -31.85
N ASP A 261 9.05 7.59 -30.69
CA ASP A 261 8.59 7.06 -29.41
C ASP A 261 7.94 8.17 -28.60
N ALA A 262 6.75 7.89 -28.09
CA ALA A 262 6.18 8.62 -26.97
C ALA A 262 6.70 7.99 -25.68
N VAL A 263 7.29 8.78 -24.79
CA VAL A 263 7.86 8.30 -23.52
C VAL A 263 7.30 9.10 -22.36
N CYS A 264 6.81 8.41 -21.33
CA CYS A 264 6.40 9.01 -20.07
C CYS A 264 7.28 8.42 -18.98
N THR A 265 7.89 9.28 -18.16
CA THR A 265 8.64 8.87 -16.98
C THR A 265 8.02 9.52 -15.76
N PHE A 266 7.54 8.71 -14.84
CA PHE A 266 7.23 9.14 -13.48
C PHE A 266 8.43 8.94 -12.58
N ALA A 267 8.61 9.83 -11.62
CA ALA A 267 9.55 9.64 -10.52
C ALA A 267 8.85 9.88 -9.18
N TYR A 268 9.00 8.93 -8.27
CA TYR A 268 8.49 9.00 -6.91
C TYR A 268 9.63 9.15 -5.91
N SER A 269 9.44 9.98 -4.89
CA SER A 269 10.30 10.02 -3.70
C SER A 269 9.44 10.19 -2.45
N PRO A 270 9.72 9.47 -1.34
CA PRO A 270 9.01 9.65 -0.08
C PRO A 270 9.36 10.96 0.63
N GLY A 271 10.45 11.65 0.24
CA GLY A 271 10.87 12.91 0.84
C GLY A 271 12.34 13.27 0.60
N PRO A 272 12.81 14.41 1.14
CA PRO A 272 14.20 14.84 1.01
C PRO A 272 15.22 13.77 1.43
N GLY A 273 16.32 13.65 0.70
CA GLY A 273 17.40 12.68 0.99
C GLY A 273 17.14 11.25 0.52
N HIS A 274 15.95 10.93 0.01
CA HIS A 274 15.66 9.64 -0.60
C HIS A 274 15.88 9.68 -2.11
N GLU A 275 16.55 8.65 -2.63
CA GLU A 275 16.79 8.51 -4.07
C GLU A 275 15.47 8.21 -4.80
N PRO A 276 15.10 8.98 -5.84
CA PRO A 276 13.84 8.77 -6.53
C PRO A 276 13.80 7.44 -7.29
N VAL A 277 12.62 6.82 -7.34
CA VAL A 277 12.36 5.61 -8.12
C VAL A 277 11.67 6.01 -9.43
N LEU A 278 12.19 5.52 -10.56
CA LEU A 278 11.66 5.81 -11.90
C LEU A 278 10.70 4.73 -12.39
N PHE A 279 9.63 5.18 -13.05
CA PHE A 279 8.67 4.32 -13.75
C PHE A 279 8.48 4.87 -15.16
N GLN A 280 9.01 4.16 -16.16
CA GLN A 280 8.97 4.61 -17.55
C GLN A 280 8.06 3.73 -18.40
N GLY A 281 7.16 4.36 -19.16
CA GLY A 281 6.37 3.74 -20.20
C GLY A 281 6.71 4.33 -21.57
N ARG A 282 6.66 3.48 -22.60
CA ARG A 282 7.02 3.85 -23.97
C ARG A 282 6.03 3.26 -24.95
N THR A 283 5.58 4.09 -25.89
CA THR A 283 4.77 3.64 -27.03
C THR A 283 5.52 3.99 -28.31
N ARG A 284 5.74 2.98 -29.16
CA ARG A 284 6.34 3.18 -30.48
C ARG A 284 5.25 3.56 -31.48
N GLY A 285 5.55 4.53 -32.34
CA GLY A 285 4.63 5.02 -33.35
C GLY A 285 5.36 5.74 -34.47
N LYS A 286 4.66 6.62 -35.15
CA LYS A 286 5.24 7.45 -36.22
C LYS A 286 4.63 8.84 -36.24
N ILE A 287 5.39 9.80 -36.76
CA ILE A 287 4.94 11.17 -36.94
C ILE A 287 4.24 11.32 -38.29
N VAL A 288 3.03 11.89 -38.24
CA VAL A 288 2.15 12.08 -39.39
C VAL A 288 1.61 13.49 -39.42
N SER A 289 1.06 13.91 -40.57
CA SER A 289 0.30 15.16 -40.66
C SER A 289 -0.84 15.17 -39.64
N PRO A 290 -1.15 16.33 -39.02
CA PRO A 290 -2.08 16.40 -37.90
C PRO A 290 -3.48 15.93 -38.28
N ARG A 291 -4.07 15.05 -37.45
CA ARG A 291 -5.47 14.60 -37.54
C ARG A 291 -6.13 14.61 -36.17
N GLY A 292 -7.45 14.72 -36.15
CA GLY A 292 -8.23 14.83 -34.91
C GLY A 292 -8.13 16.21 -34.23
N PRO A 293 -8.69 16.36 -33.02
CA PRO A 293 -8.61 17.60 -32.23
C PRO A 293 -7.17 18.01 -31.90
N ALA A 294 -6.84 19.28 -32.13
CA ALA A 294 -5.50 19.84 -31.91
C ALA A 294 -5.32 20.50 -30.53
N ASP A 295 -6.21 20.21 -29.58
CA ASP A 295 -6.30 20.85 -28.28
C ASP A 295 -5.32 20.30 -27.23
N PHE A 296 -4.71 19.12 -27.47
CA PHE A 296 -3.84 18.47 -26.51
C PHE A 296 -2.45 18.14 -27.05
N GLY A 297 -1.50 19.05 -26.82
CA GLY A 297 -0.07 18.83 -27.08
C GLY A 297 0.18 18.37 -28.51
N TRP A 298 0.97 17.31 -28.67
CA TRP A 298 1.38 16.76 -29.96
C TRP A 298 0.57 15.51 -30.38
N ASP A 299 -0.53 15.19 -29.68
CA ASP A 299 -1.32 13.97 -29.94
C ASP A 299 -1.81 13.86 -31.39
N ALA A 300 -2.13 15.00 -32.03
CA ALA A 300 -2.63 15.06 -33.39
C ALA A 300 -1.62 14.57 -34.44
N ILE A 301 -0.32 14.56 -34.12
CA ILE A 301 0.75 14.17 -35.06
C ILE A 301 1.40 12.83 -34.72
N PHE A 302 1.07 12.20 -33.59
CA PHE A 302 1.63 10.91 -33.20
C PHE A 302 0.64 9.79 -33.50
N GLU A 303 0.98 8.94 -34.47
CA GLU A 303 0.15 7.81 -34.89
C GLU A 303 0.60 6.51 -34.22
N TYR A 304 -0.38 5.78 -33.70
CA TYR A 304 -0.27 4.41 -33.25
C TYR A 304 -1.36 3.58 -33.95
N ASP A 305 -0.96 2.51 -34.62
CA ASP A 305 -1.86 1.55 -35.27
C ASP A 305 -2.92 2.19 -36.20
N GLY A 306 -2.48 3.13 -37.04
CA GLY A 306 -3.34 3.78 -38.04
C GLY A 306 -4.15 4.98 -37.54
N GLN A 307 -4.19 5.23 -36.23
CA GLN A 307 -4.87 6.39 -35.65
C GLN A 307 -3.91 7.30 -34.90
N THR A 308 -4.11 8.61 -35.02
CA THR A 308 -3.41 9.56 -34.14
C THR A 308 -3.97 9.47 -32.74
N TYR A 309 -3.17 9.81 -31.72
CA TYR A 309 -3.66 9.86 -30.34
C TYR A 309 -4.85 10.80 -30.16
N ALA A 310 -4.94 11.86 -30.96
CA ALA A 310 -6.08 12.78 -30.95
C ALA A 310 -7.37 12.15 -31.51
N GLU A 311 -7.26 11.18 -32.42
CA GLU A 311 -8.41 10.45 -32.99
C GLU A 311 -8.94 9.34 -32.06
N MET A 312 -8.19 8.98 -31.02
CA MET A 312 -8.55 7.90 -30.10
C MET A 312 -9.49 8.34 -28.99
N ASP A 313 -10.41 7.45 -28.60
CA ASP A 313 -11.12 7.60 -27.33
C ASP A 313 -10.12 7.59 -26.15
N LYS A 314 -10.38 8.42 -25.14
CA LYS A 314 -9.48 8.61 -24.00
C LYS A 314 -9.25 7.31 -23.22
N ALA A 315 -10.28 6.51 -22.99
CA ALA A 315 -10.14 5.26 -22.25
C ALA A 315 -9.36 4.22 -23.05
N ALA A 316 -9.56 4.17 -24.37
CA ALA A 316 -8.79 3.30 -25.25
C ALA A 316 -7.31 3.72 -25.31
N LYS A 317 -7.02 5.02 -25.48
CA LYS A 317 -5.67 5.57 -25.47
C LYS A 317 -4.94 5.24 -24.17
N ASN A 318 -5.59 5.44 -23.02
CA ASN A 318 -4.96 5.22 -21.71
C ASN A 318 -4.39 3.81 -21.56
N LYS A 319 -5.05 2.78 -22.11
CA LYS A 319 -4.57 1.38 -22.02
C LYS A 319 -3.27 1.11 -22.79
N ILE A 320 -3.01 1.86 -23.87
CA ILE A 320 -1.85 1.65 -24.75
C ILE A 320 -0.80 2.75 -24.68
N SER A 321 -1.13 3.86 -24.00
CA SER A 321 -0.28 5.04 -23.95
C SER A 321 0.93 4.84 -23.06
N HIS A 322 2.02 5.48 -23.45
CA HIS A 322 3.24 5.65 -22.67
C HIS A 322 2.96 6.05 -21.21
N ARG A 323 2.00 6.96 -20.95
CA ARG A 323 1.60 7.33 -19.58
C ARG A 323 0.90 6.19 -18.83
N GLY A 324 -0.08 5.54 -19.46
CA GLY A 324 -0.77 4.41 -18.84
C GLY A 324 0.18 3.25 -18.52
N LEU A 325 1.12 2.95 -19.40
CA LEU A 325 2.17 1.96 -19.17
C LEU A 325 3.10 2.33 -18.02
N ALA A 326 3.45 3.62 -17.89
CA ALA A 326 4.27 4.11 -16.78
C ALA A 326 3.51 4.03 -15.44
N LEU A 327 2.22 4.40 -15.45
CA LEU A 327 1.35 4.34 -14.28
C LEU A 327 1.06 2.91 -13.83
N ALA A 328 0.91 1.96 -14.75
CA ALA A 328 0.78 0.54 -14.41
C ALA A 328 2.00 0.04 -13.62
N LYS A 329 3.22 0.38 -14.07
CA LYS A 329 4.46 0.05 -13.34
C LYS A 329 4.53 0.69 -11.96
N LEU A 330 4.10 1.95 -11.84
CA LEU A 330 4.01 2.63 -10.55
C LEU A 330 2.98 1.96 -9.63
N GLN A 331 1.82 1.57 -10.16
CA GLN A 331 0.77 0.89 -9.42
C GLN A 331 1.23 -0.49 -8.92
N ASP A 332 1.87 -1.29 -9.77
CA ASP A 332 2.44 -2.58 -9.41
C ASP A 332 3.50 -2.44 -8.31
N TRP A 333 4.38 -1.44 -8.44
CA TRP A 333 5.38 -1.15 -7.43
C TRP A 333 4.75 -0.72 -6.10
N LEU A 334 3.77 0.18 -6.13
CA LEU A 334 3.05 0.60 -4.93
C LEU A 334 2.37 -0.58 -4.23
N ALA A 335 1.81 -1.53 -4.99
CA ALA A 335 1.20 -2.74 -4.43
C ALA A 335 2.22 -3.66 -3.73
N GLN A 336 3.48 -3.68 -4.18
CA GLN A 336 4.59 -4.43 -3.58
C GLN A 336 5.23 -3.73 -2.38
N GLN A 337 5.14 -2.40 -2.29
CA GLN A 337 5.50 -1.64 -1.08
C GLN A 337 4.43 -1.75 0.02
N ARG A 338 3.28 -2.28 -0.38
CA ARG A 338 2.34 -3.04 0.42
C ARG A 338 3.04 -3.89 1.47
#